data_AF-D6TH88-F1
#
_entry.id   AF-D6TH88-F1
#
_cell.length_a   1.000
_cell.length_b   1.000
_cell.length_c   1.000
_cell.angle_alpha   90.00
_cell.angle_beta   90.00
_cell.angle_gamma   90.00
#
_symmetry.space_group_name_H-M   'P 1'
#
loop_
_entity.id
_entity.type
_entity.pdbx_description
1 polymer ?
#
loop_
_entity_poly.entity_id
_entity_poly.type
_entity_poly.pdbx_seq_one_letter_code
_entity_poly.pdbx_strand_id
1 'polypeptide(L)'
;MDSPGPQADTQALVDRCARRPSKLCPYSAPHRKAIHMASEYSERELMVVCAARQIRDHELVFVGMRLPLLAFALAKRTNAPNCIGLFECGIVRDTPAPELLYTMGDAPNITGALWTTDMVNVLGSLAAGDVQLGFIGGAEIDRYGNLNTSLIGDWQQPRVRLPGSGGGADIASLAHRLAIIMPHERHRLRERVDFVTSPGYGYPDAEGPAGSAWRRRVGLPRGGPTALITTLGLFAFNPDNGEALLQSYHPGTSIEEVQEQTGWPLRLAPDCRETPPPSPEELRIIRECDPQGIWTR
;
A
#
# COMPACT_ATOMS: atom_id res chain seq x y z
N MET A 1 59.09 24.71 0.34
CA MET A 1 58.78 24.77 1.78
C MET A 1 57.36 24.30 1.92
N ASP A 2 57.25 23.00 2.17
CA ASP A 2 56.06 22.18 2.03
C ASP A 2 55.06 22.37 3.18
N SER A 3 53.77 22.24 2.84
CA SER A 3 52.65 22.15 3.77
C SER A 3 52.62 20.80 4.50
N PRO A 4 52.04 20.75 5.71
CA PRO A 4 51.38 19.54 6.16
C PRO A 4 49.93 19.81 6.62
N GLY A 5 48.99 19.03 6.08
CA GLY A 5 47.62 18.90 6.61
C GLY A 5 47.58 17.97 7.83
N PRO A 6 46.52 18.01 8.65
CA PRO A 6 46.41 17.14 9.81
C PRO A 6 45.80 15.78 9.44
N GLN A 7 46.56 14.71 9.69
CA GLN A 7 46.07 13.33 9.75
C GLN A 7 45.39 13.10 11.11
N ALA A 8 44.13 12.66 11.10
CA ALA A 8 43.43 12.21 12.29
C ALA A 8 43.68 10.70 12.51
N ASP A 9 44.11 10.36 13.73
CA ASP A 9 44.53 9.04 14.18
C ASP A 9 43.33 8.08 14.37
N THR A 10 43.26 7.07 13.51
CA THR A 10 42.20 6.07 13.45
C THR A 10 42.24 5.05 14.60
N GLN A 11 43.23 5.10 15.49
CA GLN A 11 43.38 4.12 16.57
C GLN A 11 42.57 4.46 17.84
N ALA A 12 42.16 5.72 18.04
CA ALA A 12 41.48 6.17 19.27
C ALA A 12 39.97 5.87 19.34
N LEU A 13 39.36 5.44 18.22
CA LEU A 13 37.92 5.12 18.14
C LEU A 13 37.60 3.65 18.43
N VAL A 14 38.59 2.76 18.36
CA VAL A 14 38.40 1.31 18.52
C VAL A 14 38.35 0.90 20.01
N ASP A 15 39.01 1.65 20.90
CA ASP A 15 39.13 1.27 22.31
C ASP A 15 37.94 1.65 23.21
N ARG A 16 36.91 2.32 22.68
CA ARG A 16 35.67 2.63 23.45
C ARG A 16 34.59 1.55 23.42
N CYS A 17 34.74 0.50 22.59
CA CYS A 17 33.73 -0.56 22.48
C CYS A 17 33.92 -1.73 23.48
N ALA A 18 35.03 -1.77 24.24
CA ALA A 18 35.34 -2.90 25.10
C ALA A 18 35.26 -2.54 26.60
N ARG A 19 34.05 -2.28 27.13
CA ARG A 19 33.75 -2.36 28.58
C ARG A 19 32.28 -2.02 28.92
N ARG A 20 31.39 -3.03 28.96
CA ARG A 20 30.24 -3.05 29.89
C ARG A 20 29.93 -4.49 30.34
N PRO A 21 29.76 -4.75 31.65
CA PRO A 21 29.50 -6.08 32.17
C PRO A 21 28.03 -6.49 32.05
N SER A 22 27.80 -7.77 31.77
CA SER A 22 26.51 -8.44 31.70
C SER A 22 25.89 -8.61 33.09
N LYS A 23 24.62 -8.21 33.25
CA LYS A 23 23.77 -8.64 34.36
C LYS A 23 22.71 -9.59 33.79
N LEU A 24 22.80 -10.86 34.18
CA LEU A 24 21.73 -11.84 33.97
C LEU A 24 20.49 -11.46 34.80
N CYS A 25 19.32 -11.57 34.19
CA CYS A 25 18.05 -11.72 34.89
C CYS A 25 17.32 -12.95 34.28
N PRO A 26 16.78 -13.88 35.09
CA PRO A 26 16.19 -15.12 34.61
C PRO A 26 14.66 -14.98 34.40
N TYR A 27 14.11 -15.86 33.56
CA TYR A 27 12.68 -16.12 33.30
C TYR A 27 11.89 -15.14 32.40
N SER A 28 11.67 -15.56 31.15
CA SER A 28 10.36 -15.42 30.47
C SER A 28 10.15 -16.64 29.56
N ALA A 29 8.91 -17.14 29.55
CA ALA A 29 8.48 -18.46 29.10
C ALA A 29 8.69 -18.72 27.59
N PRO A 30 8.76 -19.99 27.15
CA PRO A 30 8.93 -20.32 25.74
C PRO A 30 7.69 -19.92 24.93
N HIS A 31 7.87 -18.98 24.00
CA HIS A 31 6.92 -18.75 22.91
C HIS A 31 6.67 -20.08 22.18
N ARG A 32 5.42 -20.55 22.19
CA ARG A 32 4.97 -21.64 21.32
C ARG A 32 5.21 -21.21 19.88
N LYS A 33 6.25 -21.76 19.25
CA LYS A 33 6.36 -21.74 17.78
C LYS A 33 5.17 -22.52 17.24
N ALA A 34 4.23 -21.81 16.62
CA ALA A 34 3.25 -22.42 15.75
C ALA A 34 4.02 -23.24 14.70
N ILE A 35 3.60 -24.50 14.51
CA ILE A 35 4.16 -25.39 13.50
C ILE A 35 3.78 -24.76 12.15
N HIS A 36 4.75 -24.15 11.49
CA HIS A 36 4.58 -23.59 10.15
C HIS A 36 4.41 -24.78 9.20
N MET A 37 3.16 -25.16 8.92
CA MET A 37 2.86 -25.87 7.68
C MET A 37 3.30 -24.94 6.56
N ALA A 38 4.07 -25.46 5.59
CA ALA A 38 4.46 -24.68 4.42
C ALA A 38 3.16 -24.24 3.72
N SER A 39 2.82 -22.96 3.85
CA SER A 39 1.65 -22.40 3.19
C SER A 39 1.78 -22.60 1.68
N GLU A 40 0.72 -23.09 1.03
CA GLU A 40 0.70 -23.33 -0.42
C GLU A 40 0.88 -22.05 -1.25
N TYR A 41 0.73 -20.89 -0.61
CA TYR A 41 0.90 -19.55 -1.17
C TYR A 41 1.52 -18.56 -0.18
N SER A 42 2.12 -17.48 -0.67
CA SER A 42 2.66 -16.39 0.16
C SER A 42 1.58 -15.37 0.55
N GLU A 43 1.81 -14.62 1.62
CA GLU A 43 0.93 -13.50 2.01
C GLU A 43 0.75 -12.49 0.86
N ARG A 44 1.81 -12.24 0.10
CA ARG A 44 1.77 -11.31 -1.03
C ARG A 44 0.97 -11.86 -2.20
N GLU A 45 0.99 -13.18 -2.46
CA GLU A 45 0.09 -13.81 -3.44
C GLU A 45 -1.38 -13.60 -3.03
N LEU A 46 -1.72 -13.76 -1.74
CA LEU A 46 -3.07 -13.49 -1.24
C LEU A 46 -3.46 -12.00 -1.35
N MET A 47 -2.54 -11.09 -1.04
CA MET A 47 -2.76 -9.64 -1.22
C MET A 47 -3.04 -9.28 -2.68
N VAL A 48 -2.32 -9.90 -3.63
CA VAL A 48 -2.56 -9.72 -5.09
C VAL A 48 -3.97 -10.17 -5.46
N VAL A 49 -4.42 -11.32 -4.96
CA VAL A 49 -5.80 -11.81 -5.18
C VAL A 49 -6.82 -10.84 -4.59
N CYS A 50 -6.63 -10.37 -3.36
CA CYS A 50 -7.52 -9.41 -2.73
C CYS A 50 -7.60 -8.10 -3.52
N ALA A 51 -6.47 -7.62 -4.04
CA ALA A 51 -6.38 -6.44 -4.88
C ALA A 51 -7.08 -6.62 -6.24
N ALA A 52 -6.86 -7.75 -6.92
CA ALA A 52 -7.50 -8.06 -8.21
C ALA A 52 -9.03 -8.05 -8.11
N ARG A 53 -9.57 -8.57 -6.99
CA ARG A 53 -11.00 -8.56 -6.68
C ARG A 53 -11.58 -7.16 -6.45
N GLN A 54 -10.76 -6.13 -6.25
CA GLN A 54 -11.22 -4.73 -6.16
C GLN A 54 -11.46 -4.08 -7.54
N ILE A 55 -10.88 -4.66 -8.59
CA ILE A 55 -11.01 -4.19 -9.97
C ILE A 55 -12.32 -4.72 -10.54
N ARG A 56 -13.18 -3.85 -11.05
CA ARG A 56 -14.41 -4.25 -11.73
C ARG A 56 -14.16 -4.28 -13.24
N ASP A 57 -14.93 -5.11 -13.93
CA ASP A 57 -14.84 -5.14 -15.39
C ASP A 57 -15.17 -3.78 -16.00
N HIS A 58 -14.53 -3.45 -17.12
CA HIS A 58 -14.62 -2.14 -17.80
C HIS A 58 -14.10 -0.91 -17.02
N GLU A 59 -13.47 -1.07 -15.85
CA GLU A 59 -12.87 0.08 -15.15
C GLU A 59 -11.56 0.53 -15.79
N LEU A 60 -11.38 1.85 -15.87
CA LEU A 60 -10.06 2.48 -15.98
C LEU A 60 -9.39 2.47 -14.61
N VAL A 61 -8.24 1.81 -14.54
CA VAL A 61 -7.50 1.54 -13.30
C VAL A 61 -6.16 2.25 -13.38
N PHE A 62 -5.92 3.18 -12.45
CA PHE A 62 -4.58 3.69 -12.20
C PHE A 62 -3.75 2.61 -11.50
N VAL A 63 -2.88 1.96 -12.27
CA VAL A 63 -2.09 0.80 -11.84
C VAL A 63 -0.86 1.31 -11.11
N GLY A 64 -0.73 0.93 -9.83
CA GLY A 64 0.48 1.18 -9.05
C GLY A 64 1.63 0.23 -9.42
N MET A 65 2.75 0.36 -8.72
CA MET A 65 3.92 -0.52 -8.90
C MET A 65 3.94 -1.70 -7.93
N ARG A 66 4.62 -2.79 -8.31
CA ARG A 66 4.76 -4.05 -7.54
C ARG A 66 3.47 -4.87 -7.52
N LEU A 67 2.88 -5.14 -6.35
CA LEU A 67 1.69 -6.00 -6.23
C LEU A 67 0.48 -5.54 -7.08
N PRO A 68 0.17 -4.23 -7.22
CA PRO A 68 -0.85 -3.75 -8.15
C PRO A 68 -0.64 -4.16 -9.61
N LEU A 69 0.61 -4.31 -10.08
CA LEU A 69 0.88 -4.81 -11.45
C LEU A 69 0.32 -6.22 -11.63
N LEU A 70 0.57 -7.08 -10.64
CA LEU A 70 0.09 -8.45 -10.63
C LEU A 70 -1.43 -8.51 -10.41
N ALA A 71 -1.98 -7.59 -9.61
CA ALA A 71 -3.43 -7.48 -9.41
C ALA A 71 -4.15 -7.12 -10.71
N PHE A 72 -3.63 -6.15 -11.47
CA PHE A 72 -4.13 -5.80 -12.79
C PHE A 72 -4.04 -6.99 -13.76
N ALA A 73 -2.89 -7.68 -13.79
CA ALA A 73 -2.68 -8.84 -14.64
C ALA A 73 -3.62 -10.01 -14.31
N LEU A 74 -3.83 -10.27 -13.03
CA LEU A 74 -4.75 -11.29 -12.55
C LEU A 74 -6.19 -10.94 -12.91
N ALA A 75 -6.65 -9.72 -12.59
CA ALA A 75 -8.00 -9.28 -12.88
C ALA A 75 -8.32 -9.37 -14.38
N LYS A 76 -7.36 -8.99 -15.23
CA LYS A 76 -7.45 -9.11 -16.69
C LYS A 76 -7.69 -10.53 -17.21
N ARG A 77 -7.24 -11.54 -16.47
CA ARG A 77 -7.40 -12.95 -16.85
C ARG A 77 -8.50 -13.67 -16.07
N THR A 78 -9.21 -12.95 -15.21
CA THR A 78 -10.23 -13.52 -14.32
C THR A 78 -11.48 -12.64 -14.28
N ASN A 79 -11.62 -11.75 -13.29
CA ASN A 79 -12.87 -11.05 -12.97
C ASN A 79 -13.12 -9.76 -13.75
N ALA A 80 -12.14 -9.22 -14.46
CA ALA A 80 -12.22 -7.94 -15.17
C ALA A 80 -11.45 -7.95 -16.51
N PRO A 81 -11.82 -8.80 -17.48
CA PRO A 81 -11.09 -8.93 -18.75
C PRO A 81 -11.04 -7.64 -19.58
N ASN A 82 -12.00 -6.73 -19.42
CA ASN A 82 -12.15 -5.48 -20.17
C ASN A 82 -11.70 -4.24 -19.40
N CYS A 83 -11.06 -4.36 -18.22
CA CYS A 83 -10.49 -3.18 -17.54
C CYS A 83 -9.36 -2.55 -18.37
N ILE A 84 -8.90 -1.34 -18.06
CA ILE A 84 -7.77 -0.72 -18.76
C ILE A 84 -6.81 -0.14 -17.73
N GLY A 85 -5.53 -0.46 -17.86
CA GLY A 85 -4.48 0.03 -16.98
C GLY A 85 -3.94 1.38 -17.45
N LEU A 86 -3.84 2.32 -16.52
CA LEU A 86 -3.24 3.63 -16.68
C LEU A 86 -2.01 3.73 -15.79
N PHE A 87 -0.91 4.23 -16.33
CA PHE A 87 0.33 4.48 -15.61
C PHE A 87 0.69 5.96 -15.66
N GLU A 88 1.14 6.52 -14.53
CA GLU A 88 1.33 7.98 -14.37
C GLU A 88 2.34 8.57 -15.36
N CYS A 89 3.24 7.75 -15.91
CA CYS A 89 4.22 8.15 -16.92
C CYS A 89 3.63 8.33 -18.34
N GLY A 90 2.30 8.23 -18.51
CA GLY A 90 1.65 8.46 -19.81
C GLY A 90 1.40 7.19 -20.63
N ILE A 91 1.32 6.02 -19.98
CA ILE A 91 1.14 4.74 -20.67
C ILE A 91 -0.26 4.18 -20.36
N VAL A 92 -0.96 3.72 -21.41
CA VAL A 92 -2.28 3.08 -21.33
C VAL A 92 -2.18 1.67 -21.90
N ARG A 93 -2.70 0.68 -21.16
CA ARG A 93 -2.63 -0.72 -21.54
C ARG A 93 -3.96 -1.45 -21.35
N ASP A 94 -4.39 -2.17 -22.37
CA ASP A 94 -5.47 -3.14 -22.33
C ASP A 94 -4.97 -4.57 -22.08
N THR A 95 -3.65 -4.78 -22.15
CA THR A 95 -2.97 -6.05 -21.85
C THR A 95 -1.81 -5.82 -20.88
N PRO A 96 -1.59 -6.69 -19.88
CA PRO A 96 -0.43 -6.57 -18.98
C PRO A 96 0.89 -6.54 -19.75
N ALA A 97 1.92 -5.90 -19.18
CA ALA A 97 3.26 -5.96 -19.76
C ALA A 97 3.74 -7.43 -19.84
N PRO A 98 4.42 -7.82 -20.94
CA PRO A 98 4.85 -9.20 -21.15
C PRO A 98 6.01 -9.62 -20.24
N GLU A 99 6.72 -8.64 -19.69
CA GLU A 99 7.90 -8.83 -18.83
C GLU A 99 7.77 -8.01 -17.54
N LEU A 100 8.66 -8.31 -16.60
CA LEU A 100 8.79 -7.61 -15.34
C LEU A 100 9.04 -6.11 -15.53
N LEU A 101 8.37 -5.30 -14.73
CA LEU A 101 8.61 -3.86 -14.64
C LEU A 101 9.29 -3.51 -13.31
N TYR A 102 10.48 -2.94 -13.35
CA TYR A 102 11.16 -2.32 -12.20
C TYR A 102 10.67 -0.88 -11.98
N THR A 103 10.38 -0.17 -13.06
CA THR A 103 9.74 1.14 -13.08
C THR A 103 8.61 1.18 -14.11
N MET A 104 7.67 2.11 -13.94
CA MET A 104 6.54 2.28 -14.86
C MET A 104 6.98 2.66 -16.28
N GLY A 105 8.17 3.25 -16.42
CA GLY A 105 8.72 3.67 -17.70
C GLY A 105 9.54 2.61 -18.45
N ASP A 106 9.62 1.37 -17.95
CA ASP A 106 10.43 0.34 -18.60
C ASP A 106 9.88 -0.04 -19.98
N ALA A 107 10.79 -0.42 -20.89
CA ALA A 107 10.47 -0.77 -22.27
C ALA A 107 9.33 -1.82 -22.44
N PRO A 108 9.20 -2.85 -21.57
CA PRO A 108 8.08 -3.77 -21.64
C PRO A 108 6.72 -3.13 -21.35
N ASN A 109 6.67 -2.02 -20.59
CA ASN A 109 5.43 -1.29 -20.37
C ASN A 109 5.04 -0.44 -21.60
N ILE A 110 6.02 0.00 -22.39
CA ILE A 110 5.80 0.79 -23.61
C ILE A 110 5.42 -0.12 -24.78
N THR A 111 6.13 -1.23 -24.95
CA THR A 111 5.95 -2.13 -26.09
C THR A 111 4.57 -2.80 -26.04
N GLY A 112 3.79 -2.66 -27.11
CA GLY A 112 2.43 -3.18 -27.19
C GLY A 112 1.42 -2.44 -26.30
N ALA A 113 1.75 -1.26 -25.77
CA ALA A 113 0.79 -0.41 -25.09
C ALA A 113 -0.28 0.07 -26.09
N LEU A 114 -1.51 0.24 -25.61
CA LEU A 114 -2.63 0.76 -26.39
C LEU A 114 -2.37 2.22 -26.78
N TRP A 115 -1.79 2.99 -25.86
CA TRP A 115 -1.40 4.37 -26.10
C TRP A 115 -0.19 4.75 -25.25
N THR A 116 0.77 5.43 -25.86
CA THR A 116 1.90 6.06 -25.20
C THR A 116 1.81 7.56 -25.45
N THR A 117 1.70 8.33 -24.39
CA THR A 117 1.41 9.76 -24.42
C THR A 117 2.13 10.47 -23.27
N ASP A 118 1.79 11.73 -23.04
CA ASP A 118 2.34 12.51 -21.94
C ASP A 118 1.57 12.26 -20.64
N MET A 119 2.26 12.37 -19.51
CA MET A 119 1.69 12.31 -18.17
C MET A 119 0.44 13.19 -18.02
N VAL A 120 0.44 14.38 -18.63
CA VAL A 120 -0.69 15.33 -18.55
C VAL A 120 -1.99 14.76 -19.11
N ASN A 121 -1.95 13.87 -20.10
CA ASN A 121 -3.16 13.31 -20.69
C ASN A 121 -3.78 12.23 -19.79
N VAL A 122 -2.94 11.40 -19.15
CA VAL A 122 -3.41 10.38 -18.22
C VAL A 122 -3.91 11.01 -16.91
N LEU A 123 -3.18 11.98 -16.36
CA LEU A 123 -3.64 12.75 -15.19
C LEU A 123 -4.83 13.65 -15.52
N GLY A 124 -4.92 14.15 -16.76
CA GLY A 124 -6.09 14.87 -17.26
C GLY A 124 -7.35 14.00 -17.28
N SER A 125 -7.23 12.74 -17.68
CA SER A 125 -8.34 11.76 -17.62
C SER A 125 -8.78 11.49 -16.16
N LEU A 126 -7.82 11.43 -15.24
CA LEU A 126 -8.11 11.34 -13.80
C LEU A 126 -8.86 12.59 -13.30
N ALA A 127 -8.41 13.79 -13.66
CA ALA A 127 -9.06 15.05 -13.29
C ALA A 127 -10.44 15.23 -13.92
N ALA A 128 -10.65 14.73 -15.14
CA ALA A 128 -11.95 14.72 -15.82
C ALA A 128 -12.96 13.75 -15.16
N GLY A 129 -12.49 12.84 -14.30
CA GLY A 129 -13.32 11.89 -13.57
C GLY A 129 -13.49 10.53 -14.26
N ASP A 130 -12.71 10.25 -15.30
CA ASP A 130 -12.82 9.04 -16.09
C ASP A 130 -12.27 7.80 -15.38
N VAL A 131 -11.44 7.97 -14.34
CA VAL A 131 -10.77 6.87 -13.64
C VAL A 131 -11.62 6.33 -12.49
N GLN A 132 -11.96 5.03 -12.53
CA GLN A 132 -12.78 4.38 -11.52
C GLN A 132 -11.98 3.93 -10.30
N LEU A 133 -10.79 3.36 -10.49
CA LEU A 133 -10.00 2.82 -9.39
C LEU A 133 -8.56 3.30 -9.46
N GLY A 134 -8.02 3.74 -8.33
CA GLY A 134 -6.60 3.98 -8.16
C GLY A 134 -5.99 3.04 -7.13
N PHE A 135 -4.81 2.51 -7.41
CA PHE A 135 -3.99 1.81 -6.43
C PHE A 135 -2.84 2.68 -5.95
N ILE A 136 -2.70 2.81 -4.63
CA ILE A 136 -1.53 3.44 -3.99
C ILE A 136 -1.08 2.64 -2.77
N GLY A 137 0.09 2.98 -2.23
CA GLY A 137 0.60 2.48 -0.96
C GLY A 137 1.09 3.63 -0.08
N GLY A 138 1.52 3.32 1.15
CA GLY A 138 1.99 4.31 2.11
C GLY A 138 3.14 3.83 2.98
N ALA A 139 3.83 4.78 3.60
CA ALA A 139 4.68 4.52 4.76
C ALA A 139 3.82 4.42 6.02
N GLU A 140 2.85 5.32 6.19
CA GLU A 140 1.84 5.26 7.24
C GLU A 140 0.44 5.38 6.65
N ILE A 141 -0.53 4.80 7.35
CA ILE A 141 -1.97 4.96 7.15
C ILE A 141 -2.65 5.14 8.51
N ASP A 142 -3.74 5.89 8.55
CA ASP A 142 -4.56 6.02 9.74
C ASP A 142 -5.96 5.40 9.65
N ARG A 143 -6.69 5.47 10.76
CA ARG A 143 -8.06 4.97 10.92
C ARG A 143 -9.06 5.53 9.90
N TYR A 144 -8.77 6.66 9.27
CA TYR A 144 -9.62 7.30 8.26
C TYR A 144 -9.09 7.12 6.83
N GLY A 145 -8.03 6.34 6.67
CA GLY A 145 -7.40 6.04 5.39
C GLY A 145 -6.56 7.19 4.84
N ASN A 146 -6.17 8.16 5.67
CA ASN A 146 -5.18 9.16 5.25
C ASN A 146 -3.81 8.50 5.17
N LEU A 147 -3.05 8.80 4.12
CA LEU A 147 -1.76 8.17 3.85
C LEU A 147 -0.61 9.17 3.96
N ASN A 148 0.52 8.65 4.43
CA ASN A 148 1.78 9.36 4.50
C ASN A 148 2.83 8.68 3.64
N THR A 149 3.38 9.43 2.69
CA THR A 149 4.56 9.05 1.90
C THR A 149 5.59 10.17 1.88
N SER A 150 5.46 11.19 2.75
CA SER A 150 6.26 12.40 2.69
C SER A 150 7.22 12.57 3.86
N LEU A 151 6.74 12.53 5.10
CA LEU A 151 7.51 12.98 6.27
C LEU A 151 7.16 12.15 7.50
N ILE A 152 8.15 11.67 8.26
CA ILE A 152 7.95 11.08 9.59
C ILE A 152 8.49 12.04 10.64
N GLY A 153 7.71 12.28 11.69
CA GLY A 153 7.95 13.28 12.74
C GLY A 153 7.40 14.66 12.40
N ASP A 154 7.93 15.69 13.05
CA ASP A 154 7.52 17.08 12.86
C ASP A 154 7.73 17.54 11.41
N TRP A 155 6.78 18.27 10.84
CA TRP A 155 6.85 18.64 9.43
C TRP A 155 7.85 19.77 9.13
N GLN A 156 8.21 20.60 10.12
CA GLN A 156 9.21 21.65 9.98
C GLN A 156 10.63 21.09 10.13
N GLN A 157 10.80 20.06 10.97
CA GLN A 157 12.05 19.35 11.18
C GLN A 157 11.84 17.82 11.14
N PRO A 158 11.61 17.25 9.94
CA PRO A 158 11.27 15.84 9.80
C PRO A 158 12.42 14.95 10.24
N ARG A 159 12.11 13.90 11.01
CA ARG A 159 13.07 12.87 11.39
C ARG A 159 13.46 12.02 10.17
N VAL A 160 12.50 11.74 9.30
CA VAL A 160 12.72 10.99 8.05
C VAL A 160 12.00 11.68 6.90
N ARG A 161 12.71 11.93 5.80
CA ARG A 161 12.14 12.34 4.52
C ARG A 161 11.87 11.11 3.67
N LEU A 162 10.62 10.93 3.26
CA LEU A 162 10.18 9.85 2.38
C LEU A 162 10.14 10.33 0.91
N PRO A 163 9.96 9.43 -0.07
CA PRO A 163 10.00 9.77 -1.50
C PRO A 163 9.03 10.88 -1.93
N GLY A 164 7.93 11.08 -1.21
CA GLY A 164 6.94 12.12 -1.49
C GLY A 164 5.65 11.59 -2.12
N SER A 165 4.84 12.51 -2.63
CA SER A 165 3.51 12.20 -3.18
C SER A 165 3.57 11.34 -4.45
N GLY A 166 4.45 11.68 -5.40
CA GLY A 166 4.23 11.27 -6.79
C GLY A 166 2.83 11.70 -7.25
N GLY A 167 2.15 10.89 -8.05
CA GLY A 167 0.72 11.06 -8.34
C GLY A 167 -0.24 10.57 -7.25
N GLY A 168 0.25 10.12 -6.08
CA GLY A 168 -0.58 9.49 -5.05
C GLY A 168 -1.66 10.41 -4.46
N ALA A 169 -1.33 11.68 -4.22
CA ALA A 169 -2.30 12.67 -3.76
C ALA A 169 -3.41 12.93 -4.78
N ASP A 170 -3.09 13.03 -6.06
CA ASP A 170 -4.06 13.21 -7.15
C ASP A 170 -4.99 12.01 -7.25
N ILE A 171 -4.42 10.80 -7.24
CA ILE A 171 -5.20 9.55 -7.29
C ILE A 171 -6.18 9.46 -6.11
N ALA A 172 -5.71 9.73 -4.88
CA ALA A 172 -6.56 9.71 -3.69
C ALA A 172 -7.65 10.79 -3.70
N SER A 173 -7.39 11.91 -4.39
CA SER A 173 -8.32 13.04 -4.47
C SER A 173 -9.37 12.89 -5.57
N LEU A 174 -9.01 12.24 -6.69
CA LEU A 174 -9.75 12.33 -7.95
C LEU A 174 -10.28 10.99 -8.48
N ALA A 175 -9.71 9.83 -8.10
CA ALA A 175 -10.27 8.55 -8.52
C ALA A 175 -11.65 8.32 -7.88
N HIS A 176 -12.55 7.58 -8.55
CA HIS A 176 -13.86 7.28 -7.94
C HIS A 176 -13.75 6.39 -6.70
N ARG A 177 -12.73 5.54 -6.63
CA ARG A 177 -12.42 4.63 -5.53
C ARG A 177 -10.91 4.51 -5.37
N LEU A 178 -10.47 4.32 -4.14
CA LEU A 178 -9.06 4.14 -3.81
C LEU A 178 -8.86 2.79 -3.10
N ALA A 179 -8.01 1.94 -3.68
CA ALA A 179 -7.52 0.73 -3.04
C ALA A 179 -6.08 0.94 -2.59
N ILE A 180 -5.82 0.64 -1.33
CA ILE A 180 -4.53 0.85 -0.67
C ILE A 180 -3.90 -0.51 -0.42
N ILE A 181 -2.62 -0.66 -0.74
CA ILE A 181 -1.88 -1.90 -0.49
C ILE A 181 -0.56 -1.63 0.22
N MET A 182 -0.35 -2.25 1.38
CA MET A 182 0.86 -2.05 2.18
C MET A 182 1.06 -3.14 3.24
N PRO A 183 2.29 -3.38 3.74
CA PRO A 183 2.53 -4.29 4.85
C PRO A 183 1.77 -3.88 6.12
N HIS A 184 1.34 -4.85 6.91
CA HIS A 184 0.70 -4.62 8.19
C HIS A 184 1.73 -4.59 9.31
N GLU A 185 2.10 -3.39 9.77
CA GLU A 185 3.05 -3.20 10.86
C GLU A 185 2.54 -2.07 11.75
N ARG A 186 2.67 -2.21 13.08
CA ARG A 186 2.15 -1.22 14.04
C ARG A 186 2.64 0.22 13.82
N HIS A 187 3.85 0.39 13.29
CA HIS A 187 4.39 1.72 12.99
C HIS A 187 3.85 2.31 11.68
N ARG A 188 3.20 1.49 10.85
CA ARG A 188 2.54 1.91 9.61
C ARG A 188 1.06 2.19 9.81
N LEU A 189 0.35 1.34 10.56
CA LEU A 189 -1.07 1.54 10.89
C LEU A 189 -1.17 2.34 12.18
N ARG A 190 -1.26 3.66 12.06
CA ARG A 190 -1.21 4.64 13.16
C ARG A 190 -2.60 5.13 13.52
N GLU A 191 -2.85 5.57 14.76
CA GLU A 191 -4.12 6.26 15.06
C GLU A 191 -4.31 7.51 14.20
N ARG A 192 -3.21 8.22 13.94
CA ARG A 192 -3.10 9.39 13.08
C ARG A 192 -1.73 9.38 12.42
N VAL A 193 -1.66 9.67 11.12
CA VAL A 193 -0.39 9.79 10.40
C VAL A 193 0.35 11.08 10.77
N ASP A 194 1.68 11.07 10.70
CA ASP A 194 2.49 12.25 11.01
C ASP A 194 2.29 13.37 9.98
N PHE A 195 2.06 13.02 8.70
CA PHE A 195 1.77 13.96 7.62
C PHE A 195 0.78 13.38 6.60
N VAL A 196 -0.28 14.12 6.28
CA VAL A 196 -1.25 13.69 5.24
C VAL A 196 -0.70 14.06 3.87
N THR A 197 -0.16 13.07 3.16
CA THR A 197 0.26 13.25 1.76
C THR A 197 -0.90 13.01 0.81
N SER A 198 -1.65 11.93 1.04
CA SER A 198 -2.81 11.56 0.21
C SER A 198 -4.05 11.49 1.10
N PRO A 199 -5.10 12.28 0.81
CA PRO A 199 -6.25 12.40 1.70
C PRO A 199 -7.17 11.17 1.65
N GLY A 200 -7.47 10.64 2.82
CA GLY A 200 -8.53 9.66 3.04
C GLY A 200 -9.88 10.35 3.29
N TYR A 201 -10.54 9.97 4.37
CA TYR A 201 -11.78 10.60 4.83
C TYR A 201 -11.56 11.78 5.79
N GLY A 202 -10.30 12.17 6.02
CA GLY A 202 -9.94 13.27 6.89
C GLY A 202 -10.34 13.08 8.35
N TYR A 203 -10.20 14.13 9.15
CA TYR A 203 -10.46 14.09 10.59
C TYR A 203 -11.75 14.83 10.92
N PRO A 204 -12.50 14.39 11.96
CA PRO A 204 -13.59 15.18 12.49
C PRO A 204 -13.03 16.45 13.13
N ASP A 205 -13.74 17.57 12.94
CA ASP A 205 -13.36 18.89 13.44
C ASP A 205 -14.61 19.70 13.85
N ALA A 206 -14.44 20.97 14.18
CA ALA A 206 -15.54 21.86 14.58
C ALA A 206 -16.57 22.10 13.46
N GLU A 207 -16.20 21.88 12.20
CA GLU A 207 -17.05 22.09 11.02
C GLU A 207 -17.82 20.82 10.61
N GLY A 208 -17.54 19.68 11.25
CA GLY A 208 -18.34 18.46 11.12
C GLY A 208 -17.54 17.16 11.14
N PRO A 209 -18.21 16.03 10.87
CA PRO A 209 -17.60 14.71 10.97
C PRO A 209 -16.57 14.46 9.86
N ALA A 210 -15.73 13.44 10.08
CA ALA A 210 -14.96 12.80 9.01
C ALA A 210 -15.89 12.13 7.99
N GLY A 211 -15.32 11.46 6.99
CA GLY A 211 -16.08 10.74 5.99
C GLY A 211 -16.33 11.59 4.75
N SER A 212 -17.37 11.21 4.01
CA SER A 212 -17.75 11.88 2.76
C SER A 212 -18.14 13.34 2.97
N ALA A 213 -18.63 13.69 4.16
CA ALA A 213 -18.92 15.07 4.53
C ALA A 213 -17.64 15.93 4.57
N TRP A 214 -16.58 15.44 5.23
CA TRP A 214 -15.29 16.11 5.25
C TRP A 214 -14.72 16.27 3.84
N ARG A 215 -14.72 15.19 3.04
CA ARG A 215 -14.19 15.23 1.66
C ARG A 215 -14.87 16.32 0.82
N ARG A 216 -16.20 16.40 0.87
CA ARG A 216 -16.96 17.47 0.18
C ARG A 216 -16.61 18.86 0.71
N ARG A 217 -16.50 19.02 2.02
CA ARG A 217 -16.19 20.31 2.66
C ARG A 217 -14.84 20.87 2.23
N VAL A 218 -13.82 20.02 2.12
CA VAL A 218 -12.47 20.42 1.67
C VAL A 218 -12.31 20.49 0.15
N GLY A 219 -13.41 20.33 -0.61
CA GLY A 219 -13.42 20.49 -2.06
C GLY A 219 -12.96 19.26 -2.86
N LEU A 220 -12.87 18.07 -2.26
CA LEU A 220 -12.57 16.84 -2.99
C LEU A 220 -13.82 16.40 -3.77
N PRO A 221 -13.76 16.33 -5.11
CA PRO A 221 -14.96 16.19 -5.94
C PRO A 221 -15.57 14.79 -5.89
N ARG A 222 -14.79 13.78 -5.50
CA ARG A 222 -15.17 12.36 -5.53
C ARG A 222 -14.26 11.50 -4.66
N GLY A 223 -14.53 10.20 -4.69
CA GLY A 223 -13.58 9.21 -4.20
C GLY A 223 -13.58 9.02 -2.69
N GLY A 224 -12.50 8.40 -2.26
CA GLY A 224 -12.28 7.96 -0.89
C GLY A 224 -11.71 6.54 -0.88
N PRO A 225 -11.02 6.17 0.22
CA PRO A 225 -10.57 4.80 0.41
C PRO A 225 -11.77 3.86 0.47
N THR A 226 -11.69 2.77 -0.29
CA THR A 226 -12.69 1.70 -0.29
C THR A 226 -12.11 0.38 0.20
N ALA A 227 -10.79 0.20 0.08
CA ALA A 227 -10.09 -0.99 0.53
C ALA A 227 -8.70 -0.65 1.06
N LEU A 228 -8.30 -1.25 2.18
CA LEU A 228 -6.92 -1.33 2.64
C LEU A 228 -6.55 -2.82 2.73
N ILE A 229 -5.65 -3.25 1.85
CA ILE A 229 -5.18 -4.62 1.71
C ILE A 229 -3.81 -4.71 2.38
N THR A 230 -3.69 -5.57 3.39
CA THR A 230 -2.47 -5.71 4.19
C THR A 230 -2.01 -7.16 4.27
N THR A 231 -0.86 -7.42 4.89
CA THR A 231 -0.37 -8.80 5.12
C THR A 231 -1.21 -9.58 6.12
N LEU A 232 -2.02 -8.93 6.97
CA LEU A 232 -2.83 -9.60 8.00
C LEU A 232 -4.33 -9.63 7.69
N GLY A 233 -4.81 -8.80 6.76
CA GLY A 233 -6.24 -8.65 6.53
C GLY A 233 -6.60 -7.58 5.51
N LEU A 234 -7.89 -7.57 5.16
CA LEU A 234 -8.56 -6.60 4.30
C LEU A 234 -9.48 -5.73 5.16
N PHE A 235 -9.36 -4.42 5.00
CA PHE A 235 -10.22 -3.43 5.60
C PHE A 235 -11.10 -2.77 4.55
N ALA A 236 -12.37 -2.58 4.86
CA ALA A 236 -13.25 -1.66 4.16
C ALA A 236 -13.27 -0.31 4.90
N PHE A 237 -13.90 0.70 4.30
CA PHE A 237 -14.11 1.98 4.98
C PHE A 237 -15.59 2.36 4.93
N ASN A 238 -16.11 2.84 6.06
CA ASN A 238 -17.45 3.39 6.10
C ASN A 238 -17.44 4.84 5.60
N PRO A 239 -18.08 5.17 4.47
CA PRO A 239 -18.04 6.51 3.90
C PRO A 239 -18.78 7.57 4.73
N ASP A 240 -19.65 7.17 5.67
CA ASP A 240 -20.44 8.12 6.49
C ASP A 240 -19.61 8.72 7.63
N ASN A 241 -18.77 7.91 8.27
CA ASN A 241 -17.91 8.35 9.37
C ASN A 241 -16.40 8.28 9.05
N GLY A 242 -16.05 7.72 7.89
CA GLY A 242 -14.70 7.59 7.37
C GLY A 242 -13.87 6.44 7.96
N GLU A 243 -14.37 5.68 8.92
CA GLU A 243 -13.55 4.74 9.68
C GLU A 243 -13.28 3.43 8.94
N ALA A 244 -12.05 2.91 9.12
CA ALA A 244 -11.65 1.59 8.69
C ALA A 244 -12.37 0.50 9.50
N LEU A 245 -12.94 -0.47 8.79
CA LEU A 245 -13.60 -1.65 9.33
C LEU A 245 -12.85 -2.89 8.84
N LEU A 246 -12.42 -3.77 9.75
CA LEU A 246 -11.83 -5.06 9.38
C LEU A 246 -12.90 -5.90 8.68
N GLN A 247 -12.71 -6.12 7.38
CA GLN A 247 -13.63 -6.89 6.54
C GLN A 247 -13.26 -8.38 6.55
N SER A 248 -11.97 -8.70 6.55
CA SER A 248 -11.50 -10.06 6.73
C SER A 248 -10.09 -10.11 7.29
N TYR A 249 -9.79 -11.13 8.09
CA TYR A 249 -8.43 -11.46 8.51
C TYR A 249 -7.89 -12.60 7.63
N HIS A 250 -6.58 -12.67 7.40
CA HIS A 250 -6.00 -13.67 6.51
C HIS A 250 -5.86 -15.06 7.18
N PRO A 251 -5.90 -16.16 6.41
CA PRO A 251 -5.69 -17.49 6.97
C PRO A 251 -4.37 -17.59 7.73
N GLY A 252 -4.43 -18.20 8.92
CA GLY A 252 -3.27 -18.31 9.81
C GLY A 252 -3.01 -17.09 10.70
N THR A 253 -3.79 -16.02 10.57
CA THR A 253 -3.79 -14.88 11.50
C THR A 253 -5.04 -14.88 12.38
N SER A 254 -5.14 -13.94 13.31
CA SER A 254 -6.29 -13.78 14.21
C SER A 254 -6.70 -12.32 14.34
N ILE A 255 -7.94 -12.05 14.72
CA ILE A 255 -8.42 -10.67 14.96
C ILE A 255 -7.59 -10.00 16.06
N GLU A 256 -7.20 -10.76 17.07
CA GLU A 256 -6.32 -10.32 18.16
C GLU A 256 -4.96 -9.85 17.63
N GLU A 257 -4.34 -10.62 16.74
CA GLU A 257 -3.09 -10.24 16.09
C GLU A 257 -3.24 -8.98 15.23
N VAL A 258 -4.33 -8.87 14.46
CA VAL A 258 -4.64 -7.65 13.70
C VAL A 258 -4.75 -6.45 14.66
N GLN A 259 -5.42 -6.61 15.81
CA GLN A 259 -5.56 -5.54 16.80
C GLN A 259 -4.22 -5.15 17.42
N GLU A 260 -3.34 -6.11 17.72
CA GLU A 260 -2.02 -5.85 18.29
C GLU A 260 -1.12 -5.04 17.34
N GLN A 261 -1.29 -5.24 16.03
CA GLN A 261 -0.54 -4.55 14.98
C GLN A 261 -1.27 -3.31 14.41
N THR A 262 -2.46 -2.98 14.90
CA THR A 262 -3.21 -1.80 14.49
C THR A 262 -3.16 -0.73 15.56
N GLY A 263 -2.77 0.50 15.20
CA GLY A 263 -2.60 1.62 16.12
C GLY A 263 -3.90 2.26 16.61
N TRP A 264 -5.07 1.76 16.22
CA TRP A 264 -6.38 2.21 16.66
C TRP A 264 -7.26 1.02 17.09
N PRO A 265 -8.34 1.24 17.87
CA PRO A 265 -9.30 0.20 18.20
C PRO A 265 -10.01 -0.32 16.95
N LEU A 266 -9.92 -1.62 16.69
CA LEU A 266 -10.56 -2.26 15.55
C LEU A 266 -12.08 -2.22 15.67
N ARG A 267 -12.71 -1.95 14.53
CA ARG A 267 -14.13 -2.21 14.32
C ARG A 267 -14.25 -3.28 13.26
N LEU A 268 -15.12 -4.25 13.49
CA LEU A 268 -15.35 -5.34 12.55
C LEU A 268 -16.48 -4.95 11.60
N ALA A 269 -16.35 -5.32 10.33
CA ALA A 269 -17.48 -5.34 9.42
C ALA A 269 -18.52 -6.39 9.90
N PRO A 270 -19.82 -6.19 9.63
CA PRO A 270 -20.86 -7.13 10.06
C PRO A 270 -20.65 -8.58 9.60
N ASP A 271 -19.99 -8.77 8.46
CA ASP A 271 -19.69 -10.07 7.85
C ASP A 271 -18.20 -10.45 7.96
N CYS A 272 -17.48 -9.89 8.94
CA CYS A 272 -16.06 -10.15 9.14
C CYS A 272 -15.79 -11.66 9.31
N ARG A 273 -14.91 -12.19 8.45
CA ARG A 273 -14.58 -13.61 8.37
C ARG A 273 -13.13 -13.81 7.93
N GLU A 274 -12.66 -15.05 7.96
CA GLU A 274 -11.38 -15.39 7.34
C GLU A 274 -11.42 -15.13 5.82
N THR A 275 -10.31 -14.63 5.29
CA THR A 275 -10.18 -14.27 3.87
C THR A 275 -10.14 -15.53 3.02
N PRO A 276 -10.98 -15.65 1.98
CA PRO A 276 -10.93 -16.82 1.09
C PRO A 276 -9.54 -17.01 0.48
N PRO A 277 -8.95 -18.21 0.56
CA PRO A 277 -7.62 -18.46 0.01
C PRO A 277 -7.60 -18.30 -1.52
N PRO A 278 -6.42 -18.11 -2.12
CA PRO A 278 -6.26 -18.11 -3.57
C PRO A 278 -6.67 -19.46 -4.17
N SER A 279 -7.38 -19.43 -5.28
CA SER A 279 -7.63 -20.62 -6.10
C SER A 279 -6.35 -21.08 -6.83
N PRO A 280 -6.25 -22.36 -7.22
CA PRO A 280 -5.12 -22.84 -8.01
C PRO A 280 -4.90 -22.06 -9.31
N GLU A 281 -5.97 -21.61 -9.96
CA GLU A 281 -5.92 -20.81 -11.19
C GLU A 281 -5.38 -19.40 -10.94
N GLU A 282 -5.84 -18.72 -9.87
CA GLU A 282 -5.30 -17.41 -9.47
C GLU A 282 -3.80 -17.52 -9.18
N LEU A 283 -3.36 -18.55 -8.45
CA LEU A 283 -1.94 -18.78 -8.16
C LEU A 283 -1.11 -19.06 -9.41
N ARG A 284 -1.63 -19.86 -10.35
CA ARG A 284 -0.97 -20.15 -11.62
C ARG A 284 -0.72 -18.84 -12.39
N ILE A 285 -1.75 -18.00 -12.54
CA ILE A 285 -1.64 -16.72 -13.25
C ILE A 285 -0.62 -15.80 -12.58
N ILE A 286 -0.68 -15.66 -11.24
CA ILE A 286 0.27 -14.80 -10.51
C ILE A 286 1.72 -15.26 -10.75
N ARG A 287 1.98 -16.57 -10.66
CA ARG A 287 3.32 -17.15 -10.84
C ARG A 287 3.81 -17.08 -12.29
N GLU A 288 2.92 -17.07 -13.27
CA GLU A 288 3.28 -16.80 -14.67
C GLU A 288 3.68 -15.34 -14.89
N CYS A 289 3.04 -14.40 -14.18
CA CYS A 289 3.36 -12.98 -14.24
C CYS A 289 4.57 -12.58 -13.38
N ASP A 290 4.94 -13.38 -12.37
CA ASP A 290 6.11 -13.19 -11.52
C ASP A 290 6.91 -14.50 -11.38
N PRO A 291 7.49 -15.03 -12.49
CA PRO A 291 8.12 -16.36 -12.50
C PRO A 291 9.34 -16.46 -11.58
N GLN A 292 9.98 -15.33 -11.29
CA GLN A 292 11.12 -15.24 -10.39
C GLN A 292 10.72 -14.92 -8.94
N GLY A 293 9.44 -14.63 -8.68
CA GLY A 293 8.94 -14.27 -7.35
C GLY A 293 9.47 -12.94 -6.83
N ILE A 294 9.85 -12.01 -7.72
CA ILE A 294 10.49 -10.73 -7.35
C ILE A 294 9.56 -9.87 -6.49
N TRP A 295 8.25 -9.93 -6.74
CA TRP A 295 7.29 -9.16 -5.97
C TRP A 295 6.62 -9.98 -4.89
N THR A 296 6.37 -11.26 -5.14
CA THR A 296 5.57 -12.12 -4.25
C THR A 296 6.38 -12.93 -3.24
N ARG A 297 7.71 -12.98 -3.34
CA ARG A 297 8.59 -13.72 -2.41
C ARG A 297 9.65 -12.83 -1.75
#